data_AF-A0A2K9EW48-F1
#
_entry.id   AF-A0A2K9EW48-F1
#
_cell.length_a   1.000
_cell.length_b   1.000
_cell.length_c   1.000
_cell.angle_alpha   90.00
_cell.angle_beta   90.00
_cell.angle_gamma   90.00
#
_symmetry.space_group_name_H-M   'P 1'
#
loop_
_entity.id
_entity.type
_entity.pdbx_description
1 polymer ?
#
loop_
_entity_poly.entity_id
_entity_poly.type
_entity_poly.pdbx_seq_one_letter_code
_entity_poly.pdbx_strand_id
1 'polypeptide(L)'
;MAADAEAAPSDTAVEEAEAAADAAADAAATATDAAVEATRAADEAGVAPANEAATEAEVAAEAALEAAGRAADAAAEATDATGEAQADAAAETAADAARDAAGATEQAADATAVVSEIETLLTPEGFEADRVNQLIDDSAMSDAQKATLKRLVESASSNPELLRSALAQVKAVMQ
;
A
#
# COMPACT_ATOMS: atom_id res chain seq x y z
N MET A 1 17.92 40.44 23.16
CA MET A 1 19.22 39.77 23.28
C MET A 1 19.15 38.60 22.31
N ALA A 2 19.57 38.88 21.07
CA ALA A 2 19.52 37.94 19.96
C ALA A 2 20.70 36.97 20.10
N ALA A 3 20.40 35.71 20.37
CA ALA A 3 21.32 34.61 20.15
C ALA A 3 20.87 33.94 18.85
N ASP A 4 21.17 34.60 17.74
CA ASP A 4 21.17 33.95 16.43
C ASP A 4 22.56 33.30 16.35
N ALA A 5 22.63 32.07 16.84
CA ALA A 5 23.79 31.23 16.64
C ALA A 5 23.69 30.76 15.18
N GLU A 6 24.46 31.40 14.31
CA GLU A 6 24.70 30.94 12.95
C GLU A 6 25.27 29.53 13.06
N ALA A 7 24.41 28.52 12.89
CA ALA A 7 24.80 27.11 12.90
C ALA A 7 25.91 26.92 11.87
N ALA A 8 26.93 26.11 12.17
CA ALA A 8 27.93 25.82 11.16
C ALA A 8 27.23 25.14 9.98
N PRO A 9 27.62 25.39 8.72
CA PRO A 9 26.94 24.83 7.57
C PRO A 9 26.86 23.29 7.59
N SER A 10 27.80 22.63 8.28
CA SER A 10 27.75 21.19 8.56
C SER A 10 26.61 20.76 9.49
N ASP A 11 26.22 21.60 10.45
CA ASP A 11 25.11 21.30 11.37
C ASP A 11 23.77 21.32 10.61
N THR A 12 23.62 22.20 9.63
CA THR A 12 22.41 22.26 8.79
C THR A 12 22.24 21.00 7.95
N ALA A 13 23.30 20.50 7.30
CA ALA A 13 23.22 19.28 6.50
C ALA A 13 22.87 18.04 7.36
N VAL A 14 23.37 17.96 8.60
CA VAL A 14 23.00 16.89 9.53
C VAL A 14 21.53 16.98 9.90
N GLU A 15 21.03 18.16 10.27
CA GLU A 15 19.62 18.37 10.59
C GLU A 15 18.69 18.02 9.40
N GLU A 16 19.09 18.36 8.18
CA GLU A 16 18.35 17.99 6.97
C GLU A 16 18.33 16.48 6.73
N ALA A 17 19.47 15.80 6.93
CA ALA A 17 19.56 14.35 6.80
C ALA A 17 18.71 13.62 7.85
N GLU A 18 18.76 14.06 9.11
CA GLU A 18 17.92 13.53 10.19
C GLU A 18 16.43 13.74 9.90
N ALA A 19 16.04 14.93 9.46
CA ALA A 19 14.65 15.22 9.08
C ALA A 19 14.17 14.34 7.91
N ALA A 20 15.04 14.06 6.94
CA ALA A 20 14.73 13.14 5.84
C ALA A 20 14.58 11.69 6.33
N ALA A 21 15.44 11.23 7.24
CA ALA A 21 15.31 9.91 7.85
C ALA A 21 14.01 9.75 8.65
N ASP A 22 13.63 10.76 9.45
CA ASP A 22 12.36 10.76 10.18
C ASP A 22 11.16 10.70 9.22
N ALA A 23 11.18 11.51 8.15
CA ALA A 23 10.13 11.49 7.14
C ALA A 23 10.02 10.13 6.42
N ALA A 24 11.15 9.48 6.12
CA ALA A 24 11.17 8.16 5.52
C ALA A 24 10.60 7.10 6.48
N ALA A 25 10.92 7.18 7.78
CA ALA A 25 10.38 6.29 8.79
C ALA A 25 8.86 6.43 8.97
N ASP A 26 8.35 7.66 8.99
CA ASP A 26 6.90 7.93 9.04
C ASP A 26 6.17 7.39 7.79
N ALA A 27 6.77 7.55 6.60
CA ALA A 27 6.25 7.00 5.36
C ALA A 27 6.20 5.47 5.40
N ALA A 28 7.26 4.82 5.86
CA ALA A 28 7.32 3.36 6.01
C ALA A 28 6.31 2.81 7.03
N ALA A 29 6.11 3.51 8.16
CA ALA A 29 5.08 3.16 9.13
C ALA A 29 3.68 3.23 8.51
N THR A 30 3.39 4.29 7.75
CA THR A 30 2.11 4.45 7.04
C THR A 30 1.90 3.35 6.00
N ALA A 31 2.95 2.99 5.23
CA ALA A 31 2.87 1.92 4.25
C ALA A 31 2.60 0.56 4.91
N THR A 32 3.22 0.30 6.07
CA THR A 32 3.00 -0.93 6.85
C THR A 32 1.56 -1.00 7.37
N ASP A 33 1.02 0.10 7.89
CA ASP A 33 -0.38 0.15 8.33
C ASP A 33 -1.34 -0.10 7.15
N ALA A 34 -1.07 0.49 5.98
CA ALA A 34 -1.86 0.29 4.77
C ALA A 34 -1.83 -1.18 4.30
N ALA A 35 -0.67 -1.83 4.33
CA ALA A 35 -0.53 -3.24 4.01
C ALA A 35 -1.30 -4.14 5.00
N VAL A 36 -1.24 -3.85 6.31
CA VAL A 36 -2.00 -4.60 7.32
C VAL A 36 -3.51 -4.48 7.10
N GLU A 37 -4.01 -3.29 6.78
CA GLU A 37 -5.43 -3.08 6.47
C GLU A 37 -5.82 -3.78 5.16
N ALA A 38 -4.95 -3.75 4.14
CA ALA A 38 -5.17 -4.49 2.89
C ALA A 38 -5.29 -6.00 3.14
N THR A 39 -4.39 -6.59 3.94
CA THR A 39 -4.45 -8.02 4.26
C THR A 39 -5.73 -8.40 5.01
N ARG A 40 -6.18 -7.55 5.95
CA ARG A 40 -7.47 -7.76 6.65
C ARG A 40 -8.66 -7.70 5.68
N ALA A 41 -8.72 -6.68 4.84
CA ALA A 41 -9.81 -6.52 3.87
C ALA A 41 -9.79 -7.65 2.82
N ALA A 42 -8.61 -8.13 2.42
CA ALA A 42 -8.47 -9.27 1.52
C ALA A 42 -8.96 -10.58 2.16
N ASP A 43 -8.66 -10.82 3.43
CA ASP A 43 -9.20 -11.97 4.18
C ASP A 43 -10.74 -11.91 4.27
N GLU A 44 -11.33 -10.73 4.43
CA GLU A 44 -12.78 -10.52 4.47
C GLU A 44 -13.45 -10.65 3.09
N ALA A 45 -12.76 -10.21 2.04
CA ALA A 45 -13.17 -10.41 0.66
C ALA A 45 -13.10 -11.90 0.30
N GLY A 46 -12.02 -12.58 0.70
CA GLY A 46 -11.79 -14.01 0.51
C GLY A 46 -11.73 -14.42 -0.95
N VAL A 47 -11.12 -13.60 -1.81
CA VAL A 47 -10.98 -13.86 -3.25
C VAL A 47 -9.55 -13.59 -3.72
N ALA A 48 -9.06 -14.39 -4.68
CA ALA A 48 -7.68 -14.29 -5.17
C ALA A 48 -7.26 -12.88 -5.62
N PRO A 49 -8.08 -12.09 -6.35
CA PRO A 49 -7.68 -10.74 -6.76
C PRO A 49 -7.46 -9.77 -5.57
N ALA A 50 -8.18 -9.96 -4.46
CA ALA A 50 -7.97 -9.16 -3.25
C ALA A 50 -6.68 -9.57 -2.54
N ASN A 51 -6.36 -10.87 -2.51
CA ASN A 51 -5.11 -11.38 -1.95
C ASN A 51 -3.87 -10.93 -2.76
N GLU A 52 -4.00 -10.86 -4.08
CA GLU A 52 -2.95 -10.34 -4.96
C GLU A 52 -2.68 -8.86 -4.68
N ALA A 53 -3.72 -8.02 -4.60
CA ALA A 53 -3.56 -6.61 -4.25
C ALA A 53 -3.02 -6.41 -2.82
N ALA A 54 -3.42 -7.23 -1.84
CA ALA A 54 -2.83 -7.20 -0.51
C ALA A 54 -1.33 -7.56 -0.54
N THR A 55 -0.93 -8.55 -1.35
CA THR A 55 0.48 -8.91 -1.56
C THR A 55 1.27 -7.75 -2.19
N GLU A 56 0.67 -7.04 -3.15
CA GLU A 56 1.28 -5.83 -3.73
C GLU A 56 1.48 -4.72 -2.68
N ALA A 57 0.50 -4.52 -1.79
CA ALA A 57 0.62 -3.59 -0.68
C ALA A 57 1.76 -3.98 0.30
N GLU A 58 1.90 -5.28 0.62
CA GLU A 58 3.00 -5.80 1.44
C GLU A 58 4.36 -5.55 0.79
N VAL A 59 4.51 -5.84 -0.51
CA VAL A 59 5.76 -5.58 -1.26
C VAL A 59 6.11 -4.10 -1.27
N ALA A 60 5.11 -3.22 -1.45
CA ALA A 60 5.31 -1.78 -1.40
C ALA A 60 5.72 -1.30 0.02
N ALA A 61 5.13 -1.88 1.08
CA ALA A 61 5.54 -1.59 2.45
C ALA A 61 6.99 -2.05 2.74
N GLU A 62 7.41 -3.20 2.24
CA GLU A 62 8.80 -3.67 2.34
C GLU A 62 9.77 -2.69 1.63
N ALA A 63 9.41 -2.21 0.43
CA ALA A 63 10.21 -1.21 -0.28
C ALA A 63 10.32 0.12 0.48
N ALA A 64 9.24 0.55 1.14
CA ALA A 64 9.25 1.75 1.99
C ALA A 64 10.19 1.57 3.20
N LEU A 65 10.20 0.39 3.84
CA LEU A 65 11.11 0.06 4.94
C LEU A 65 12.57 0.04 4.50
N GLU A 66 12.89 -0.53 3.33
CA GLU A 66 14.24 -0.52 2.77
C GLU A 66 14.72 0.92 2.47
N ALA A 67 13.84 1.77 1.94
CA ALA A 67 14.12 3.18 1.70
C ALA A 67 14.34 3.95 3.02
N ALA A 68 13.53 3.71 4.05
CA ALA A 68 13.75 4.29 5.37
C ALA A 68 15.08 3.87 5.99
N GLY A 69 15.49 2.60 5.82
CA GLY A 69 16.81 2.12 6.24
C GLY A 69 17.95 2.90 5.57
N ARG A 70 17.88 3.10 4.24
CA ARG A 70 18.86 3.92 3.51
C ARG A 70 18.91 5.37 3.99
N ALA A 71 17.76 5.96 4.28
CA ALA A 71 17.70 7.33 4.80
C ALA A 71 18.38 7.45 6.17
N ALA A 72 18.16 6.48 7.05
CA ALA A 72 18.80 6.43 8.37
C ALA A 72 20.32 6.21 8.28
N ASP A 73 20.78 5.32 7.40
CA ASP A 73 22.21 5.11 7.17
C ASP A 73 22.89 6.40 6.65
N ALA A 74 22.24 7.09 5.71
CA ALA A 74 22.74 8.37 5.19
C ALA A 74 22.76 9.49 6.25
N ALA A 75 21.76 9.56 7.13
CA ALA A 75 21.78 10.50 8.25
C ALA A 75 22.93 10.23 9.25
N ALA A 76 23.24 8.95 9.50
CA ALA A 76 24.40 8.58 10.30
C ALA A 76 25.72 8.98 9.62
N GLU A 77 25.83 8.78 8.29
CA GLU A 77 26.99 9.24 7.51
C GLU A 77 27.17 10.75 7.54
N ALA A 78 26.07 11.53 7.50
CA ALA A 78 26.12 12.98 7.63
C ALA A 78 26.68 13.40 9.00
N THR A 79 26.30 12.71 10.07
CA THR A 79 26.78 12.96 11.44
C THR A 79 28.28 12.67 11.59
N ASP A 80 28.77 11.60 10.95
CA ASP A 80 30.18 11.19 10.98
C ASP A 80 31.07 11.97 9.98
N ALA A 81 30.47 12.83 9.16
CA ALA A 81 31.16 13.58 8.13
C ALA A 81 32.22 14.53 8.71
N THR A 82 33.43 14.49 8.14
CA THR A 82 34.54 15.38 8.57
C THR A 82 34.60 16.71 7.83
N GLY A 83 33.69 16.93 6.88
CA GLY A 83 33.62 18.15 6.07
C GLY A 83 32.26 18.36 5.42
N GLU A 84 31.95 19.62 5.15
CA GLU A 84 30.66 20.10 4.63
C GLU A 84 30.19 19.35 3.38
N ALA A 85 31.04 19.23 2.35
CA ALA A 85 30.68 18.52 1.12
C ALA A 85 30.34 17.03 1.32
N GLN A 86 30.83 16.39 2.39
CA GLN A 86 30.45 15.01 2.71
C GLN A 86 29.09 14.96 3.41
N ALA A 87 28.86 15.90 4.33
CA ALA A 87 27.57 16.04 5.02
C ALA A 87 26.45 16.35 4.02
N ASP A 88 26.69 17.27 3.07
CA ASP A 88 25.73 17.62 2.01
C ASP A 88 25.37 16.42 1.14
N ALA A 89 26.36 15.64 0.70
CA ALA A 89 26.11 14.46 -0.13
C ALA A 89 25.31 13.37 0.62
N ALA A 90 25.55 13.23 1.93
CA ALA A 90 24.80 12.32 2.79
C ALA A 90 23.36 12.83 3.00
N ALA A 91 23.17 14.14 3.20
CA ALA A 91 21.85 14.76 3.29
C ALA A 91 21.04 14.60 1.98
N GLU A 92 21.66 14.79 0.82
CA GLU A 92 21.03 14.53 -0.49
C GLU A 92 20.60 13.06 -0.62
N THR A 93 21.44 12.12 -0.19
CA THR A 93 21.13 10.69 -0.21
C THR A 93 19.96 10.35 0.72
N ALA A 94 19.92 10.94 1.93
CA ALA A 94 18.82 10.78 2.86
C ALA A 94 17.51 11.32 2.27
N ALA A 95 17.56 12.49 1.62
CA ALA A 95 16.40 13.10 0.96
C ALA A 95 15.87 12.27 -0.21
N ASP A 96 16.74 11.69 -1.03
CA ASP A 96 16.33 10.78 -2.12
C ASP A 96 15.69 9.51 -1.58
N ALA A 97 16.28 8.90 -0.54
CA ALA A 97 15.70 7.74 0.11
C ALA A 97 14.34 8.04 0.76
N ALA A 98 14.15 9.24 1.33
CA ALA A 98 12.86 9.67 1.84
C ALA A 98 11.79 9.81 0.74
N ARG A 99 12.16 10.28 -0.47
CA ARG A 99 11.26 10.32 -1.63
C ARG A 99 10.90 8.92 -2.12
N ASP A 100 11.86 8.00 -2.14
CA ASP A 100 11.61 6.60 -2.49
C ASP A 100 10.61 5.97 -1.49
N ALA A 101 10.79 6.21 -0.19
CA ALA A 101 9.88 5.74 0.84
C ALA A 101 8.46 6.27 0.62
N ALA A 102 8.31 7.58 0.36
CA ALA A 102 7.01 8.18 0.05
C ALA A 102 6.36 7.59 -1.20
N GLY A 103 7.11 7.36 -2.28
CA GLY A 103 6.60 6.74 -3.49
C GLY A 103 6.18 5.28 -3.30
N ALA A 104 6.84 4.55 -2.40
CA ALA A 104 6.44 3.20 -2.01
C ALA A 104 5.18 3.22 -1.12
N THR A 105 5.03 4.20 -0.23
CA THR A 105 3.80 4.41 0.54
C THR A 105 2.59 4.69 -0.36
N GLU A 106 2.75 5.49 -1.41
CA GLU A 106 1.68 5.73 -2.39
C GLU A 106 1.26 4.44 -3.10
N GLN A 107 2.22 3.59 -3.49
CA GLN A 107 1.93 2.29 -4.10
C GLN A 107 1.18 1.35 -3.13
N ALA A 108 1.58 1.33 -1.85
CA ALA A 108 0.88 0.56 -0.83
C ALA A 108 -0.58 1.05 -0.70
N ALA A 109 -0.79 2.36 -0.65
CA ALA A 109 -2.13 2.95 -0.56
C ALA A 109 -3.01 2.65 -1.79
N ASP A 110 -2.45 2.70 -2.99
CA ASP A 110 -3.14 2.35 -4.24
C ASP A 110 -3.57 0.88 -4.23
N ALA A 111 -2.69 -0.03 -3.82
CA ALA A 111 -2.99 -1.45 -3.69
C ALA A 111 -4.07 -1.71 -2.61
N THR A 112 -4.00 -1.04 -1.46
CA THR A 112 -5.06 -1.08 -0.44
C THR A 112 -6.41 -0.61 -1.01
N ALA A 113 -6.43 0.45 -1.82
CA ALA A 113 -7.66 0.95 -2.43
C ALA A 113 -8.30 -0.07 -3.38
N VAL A 114 -7.49 -0.84 -4.12
CA VAL A 114 -7.98 -1.95 -4.94
C VAL A 114 -8.65 -3.02 -4.09
N VAL A 115 -8.05 -3.40 -2.95
CA VAL A 115 -8.66 -4.37 -2.03
C VAL A 115 -10.01 -3.87 -1.51
N SER A 116 -10.09 -2.62 -1.07
CA SER A 116 -11.34 -2.03 -0.57
C SER A 116 -12.43 -1.93 -1.65
N GLU A 117 -12.06 -1.66 -2.91
CA GLU A 117 -12.99 -1.69 -4.05
C GLU A 117 -13.55 -3.10 -4.24
N ILE A 118 -12.71 -4.13 -4.24
CA ILE A 118 -13.12 -5.53 -4.38
C ILE A 118 -14.03 -5.95 -3.23
N GLU A 119 -13.66 -5.62 -2.00
CA GLU A 119 -14.46 -5.93 -0.82
C GLU A 119 -15.87 -5.33 -0.93
N THR A 120 -15.94 -4.04 -1.28
CA THR A 120 -17.21 -3.30 -1.46
C THR A 120 -18.06 -3.90 -2.57
N LEU A 121 -17.47 -4.24 -3.72
CA LEU A 121 -18.16 -4.84 -4.86
C LEU A 121 -18.81 -6.19 -4.53
N LEU A 122 -18.24 -6.92 -3.56
CA LEU A 122 -18.73 -8.22 -3.12
C LEU A 122 -19.68 -8.13 -1.91
N THR A 123 -20.23 -6.94 -1.65
CA THR A 123 -21.33 -6.71 -0.72
C THR A 123 -22.63 -6.40 -1.46
N PRO A 124 -23.82 -6.70 -0.89
CA PRO A 124 -25.09 -6.30 -1.49
C PRO A 124 -25.23 -4.79 -1.72
N GLU A 125 -24.60 -3.97 -0.87
CA GLU A 125 -24.68 -2.51 -0.89
C GLU A 125 -23.84 -1.89 -2.01
N GLY A 126 -22.66 -2.45 -2.28
CA GLY A 126 -21.74 -2.02 -3.33
C GLY A 126 -21.82 -2.86 -4.62
N PHE A 127 -22.78 -3.77 -4.71
CA PHE A 127 -22.87 -4.72 -5.82
C PHE A 127 -23.06 -4.04 -7.17
N GLU A 128 -22.13 -4.29 -8.09
CA GLU A 128 -22.23 -3.93 -9.50
C GLU A 128 -22.08 -5.16 -10.39
N ALA A 129 -23.14 -5.53 -11.12
CA ALA A 129 -23.17 -6.77 -11.89
C ALA A 129 -22.05 -6.85 -12.93
N ASP A 130 -21.76 -5.76 -13.64
CA ASP A 130 -20.72 -5.73 -14.68
C ASP A 130 -19.31 -5.92 -14.07
N ARG A 131 -19.02 -5.26 -12.94
CA ARG A 131 -17.75 -5.38 -12.23
C ARG A 131 -17.54 -6.75 -11.62
N VAL A 132 -18.57 -7.33 -10.98
CA VAL A 132 -18.50 -8.70 -10.44
C VAL A 132 -18.33 -9.72 -11.58
N ASN A 133 -19.01 -9.52 -12.71
CA ASN A 133 -18.83 -10.37 -13.88
C ASN A 133 -17.40 -10.30 -14.44
N GLN A 134 -16.80 -9.10 -14.46
CA GLN A 134 -15.41 -8.91 -14.84
C GLN A 134 -14.46 -9.63 -13.87
N LEU A 135 -14.67 -9.49 -12.56
CA LEU A 135 -13.87 -10.17 -11.54
C LEU A 135 -13.93 -11.71 -11.71
N ILE A 136 -15.12 -12.24 -12.02
CA ILE A 136 -15.31 -13.66 -12.34
C ILE A 136 -14.58 -14.06 -13.65
N ASP A 137 -14.56 -13.18 -14.65
CA ASP A 137 -13.85 -13.43 -15.91
C ASP A 137 -12.34 -13.47 -15.73
N ASP A 138 -11.80 -12.61 -14.87
CA ASP A 138 -10.38 -12.52 -14.59
C ASP A 138 -9.90 -13.68 -13.68
N SER A 139 -10.82 -14.34 -12.98
CA SER A 139 -10.51 -15.49 -12.12
C SER A 139 -9.93 -16.69 -12.90
N ALA A 140 -9.02 -17.45 -12.28
CA ALA A 140 -8.38 -18.63 -12.87
C ALA A 140 -9.29 -19.89 -13.00
N MET A 141 -10.61 -19.71 -12.94
CA MET A 141 -11.61 -20.78 -12.99
C MET A 141 -11.89 -21.27 -14.41
N SER A 142 -12.50 -22.46 -14.53
CA SER A 142 -13.02 -22.93 -15.82
C SER A 142 -14.22 -22.11 -16.31
N ASP A 143 -14.40 -21.99 -17.62
CA ASP A 143 -15.53 -21.28 -18.24
C ASP A 143 -16.89 -21.77 -17.75
N ALA A 144 -17.02 -23.07 -17.46
CA ALA A 144 -18.25 -23.65 -16.93
C ALA A 144 -18.57 -23.15 -15.51
N GLN A 145 -17.55 -22.98 -14.66
CA GLN A 145 -17.72 -22.41 -13.32
C GLN A 145 -18.04 -20.92 -13.42
N LYS A 146 -17.33 -20.16 -14.26
CA LYS A 146 -17.59 -18.74 -14.51
C LYS A 146 -19.03 -18.50 -14.95
N ALA A 147 -19.48 -19.20 -15.99
CA ALA A 147 -20.84 -19.11 -16.50
C ALA A 147 -21.91 -19.53 -15.47
N THR A 148 -21.56 -20.37 -14.50
CA THR A 148 -22.48 -20.78 -13.41
C THR A 148 -22.59 -19.67 -12.36
N LEU A 149 -21.48 -19.09 -11.93
CA LEU A 149 -21.49 -17.98 -10.97
C LEU A 149 -22.19 -16.74 -11.53
N LYS A 150 -21.94 -16.38 -12.80
CA LYS A 150 -22.60 -15.24 -13.44
C LYS A 150 -24.13 -15.37 -13.46
N ARG A 151 -24.63 -16.56 -13.82
CA ARG A 151 -26.08 -16.84 -13.79
C ARG A 151 -26.65 -16.81 -12.37
N LEU A 152 -25.89 -17.30 -11.39
CA LEU A 152 -26.30 -17.25 -9.98
C LEU A 152 -26.48 -15.80 -9.53
N VAL A 153 -25.47 -14.96 -9.77
CA VAL A 153 -25.47 -13.53 -9.44
C VAL A 153 -26.60 -12.79 -10.16
N GLU A 154 -26.77 -13.03 -11.46
CA GLU A 154 -27.86 -12.43 -12.25
C GLU A 154 -29.23 -12.79 -11.69
N SER A 155 -29.45 -14.07 -11.36
CA SER A 155 -30.72 -14.54 -10.78
C SER A 155 -31.01 -13.95 -9.39
N ALA A 156 -29.96 -13.63 -8.64
CA ALA A 156 -30.04 -13.11 -7.29
C ALA A 156 -30.10 -11.57 -7.23
N SER A 157 -29.68 -10.89 -8.30
CA SER A 157 -29.59 -9.42 -8.40
C SER A 157 -30.86 -8.66 -8.03
N SER A 158 -32.04 -9.27 -8.26
CA SER A 158 -33.34 -8.65 -7.97
C SER A 158 -33.79 -8.79 -6.51
N ASN A 159 -33.05 -9.53 -5.67
CA ASN A 159 -33.42 -9.82 -4.28
C ASN A 159 -32.18 -9.71 -3.37
N PRO A 160 -32.08 -8.67 -2.53
CA PRO A 160 -30.89 -8.44 -1.68
C PRO A 160 -30.50 -9.64 -0.78
N GLU A 161 -31.49 -10.36 -0.25
CA GLU A 161 -31.25 -11.56 0.56
C GLU A 161 -30.68 -12.72 -0.25
N LEU A 162 -31.15 -12.91 -1.49
CA LEU A 162 -30.59 -13.91 -2.40
C LEU A 162 -29.22 -13.48 -2.90
N LEU A 163 -29.02 -12.18 -3.15
CA LEU A 163 -27.76 -11.61 -3.58
C LEU A 163 -26.67 -11.84 -2.54
N ARG A 164 -26.97 -11.60 -1.25
CA ARG A 164 -26.02 -11.88 -0.16
C ARG A 164 -25.57 -13.35 -0.16
N SER A 165 -26.49 -14.28 -0.33
CA SER A 165 -26.19 -15.72 -0.42
C SER A 165 -25.38 -16.07 -1.67
N ALA A 166 -25.75 -15.48 -2.82
CA ALA A 166 -25.04 -15.67 -4.08
C ALA A 166 -23.60 -15.15 -4.01
N LEU A 167 -23.39 -13.94 -3.47
CA LEU A 167 -22.06 -13.35 -3.29
C LEU A 167 -21.19 -14.17 -2.33
N ALA A 168 -21.76 -14.70 -1.25
CA ALA A 168 -21.03 -15.63 -0.37
C ALA A 168 -20.57 -16.89 -1.11
N GLN A 169 -21.38 -17.42 -2.03
CA GLN A 169 -20.99 -18.56 -2.86
C GLN A 169 -19.96 -18.19 -3.92
N VAL A 170 -20.04 -16.98 -4.50
CA VAL A 170 -19.01 -16.46 -5.40
C VAL A 170 -17.67 -16.39 -4.69
N LYS A 171 -17.62 -15.75 -3.51
CA LYS A 171 -16.42 -15.67 -2.66
C LYS A 171 -15.83 -17.05 -2.40
N ALA A 172 -16.65 -18.01 -1.96
CA ALA A 172 -16.19 -19.37 -1.64
C ALA A 172 -15.61 -20.14 -2.84
N VAL A 173 -15.98 -19.79 -4.07
CA VAL A 173 -15.46 -20.44 -5.30
C VAL A 173 -14.24 -19.71 -5.86
N MET A 174 -14.07 -18.42 -5.53
CA MET A 174 -13.01 -17.54 -6.00
C MET A 174 -11.79 -17.44 -5.07
N GLN A 175 -11.75 -18.26 -4.01
CA GLN A 175 -10.60 -18.37 -3.10
C GLN A 175 -9.33 -18.86 -3.82
#